data_AF-A0A2P2MTG1-F1
#
_entry.id   AF-A0A2P2MTG1-F1
#
_cell.length_a   1.000
_cell.length_b   1.000
_cell.length_c   1.000
_cell.angle_alpha   90.00
_cell.angle_beta   90.00
_cell.angle_gamma   90.00
#
_symmetry.space_group_name_H-M   'P 1'
#
loop_
_entity.id
_entity.type
_entity.pdbx_description
1 polymer ?
#
loop_
_entity_poly.entity_id
_entity_poly.type
_entity_poly.pdbx_seq_one_letter_code
_entity_poly.pdbx_strand_id
1 'polypeptide(L)' 'MSAASLTAFERPKGGASNTVFKSGPLFISSKGMSWKSWKKRWFILTRTSLVFFKNDPVRIHHLYSLFYY' A
#
# COMPACT_ATOMS: atom_id res chain seq x y z
N MET A 1 -32.65 -17.27 11.22
CA MET A 1 -31.86 -16.03 11.40
C MET A 1 -31.02 -15.83 10.14
N SER A 2 -31.33 -14.79 9.37
CA SER A 2 -30.88 -14.58 7.99
C SER A 2 -29.39 -14.18 7.93
N ALA A 3 -28.58 -14.88 7.13
CA ALA A 3 -27.21 -14.48 6.85
C ALA A 3 -27.23 -13.26 5.92
N ALA A 4 -26.76 -12.11 6.42
CA ALA A 4 -26.59 -10.93 5.60
C ALA A 4 -25.51 -11.22 4.54
N SER A 5 -25.95 -11.42 3.29
CA SER A 5 -25.08 -11.39 2.13
C SER A 5 -24.38 -10.04 2.09
N LEU A 6 -23.10 -10.01 2.48
CA LEU A 6 -22.23 -8.87 2.28
C LEU A 6 -22.21 -8.60 0.78
N THR A 7 -22.90 -7.53 0.38
CA THR A 7 -22.90 -7.04 -0.99
C THR A 7 -21.45 -6.78 -1.38
N ALA A 8 -20.88 -7.73 -2.12
CA ALA A 8 -19.59 -7.57 -2.74
C ALA A 8 -19.69 -6.28 -3.55
N PHE A 9 -18.85 -5.32 -3.21
CA PHE A 9 -18.78 -4.03 -3.87
C PHE A 9 -18.58 -4.30 -5.36
N GLU A 10 -19.65 -4.23 -6.15
CA GLU A 10 -19.67 -4.48 -7.59
C GLU A 10 -18.70 -3.48 -8.22
N ARG A 11 -17.47 -3.93 -8.41
CA ARG A 11 -16.38 -3.08 -8.83
C ARG A 11 -16.49 -2.97 -10.35
N PRO A 12 -16.63 -1.76 -10.91
CA PRO A 12 -16.67 -1.57 -12.35
C PRO A 12 -15.49 -2.30 -12.99
N LYS A 13 -15.80 -3.30 -13.83
CA LYS A 13 -14.85 -4.02 -14.69
C LYS A 13 -14.46 -3.12 -15.87
N GLY A 14 -13.93 -1.93 -15.57
CA GLY A 14 -13.19 -1.11 -16.53
C GLY A 14 -11.72 -1.35 -16.26
N GLY A 15 -10.96 -1.74 -17.29
CA GLY A 15 -9.52 -2.06 -17.21
C GLY A 15 -8.81 -1.12 -16.25
N ALA A 16 -8.46 -1.64 -15.07
CA ALA A 16 -8.03 -0.81 -13.97
C ALA A 16 -6.61 -0.34 -14.25
N SER A 17 -6.48 0.90 -14.74
CA SER A 17 -5.21 1.61 -14.67
C SER A 17 -4.72 1.54 -13.22
N ASN A 18 -3.47 1.14 -13.02
CA ASN A 18 -2.79 1.12 -11.72
C ASN A 18 -2.52 2.57 -11.25
N THR A 19 -3.59 3.33 -11.12
CA THR A 19 -3.56 4.72 -10.67
C THR A 19 -3.20 4.72 -9.20
N VAL A 20 -2.10 5.41 -8.89
CA VAL A 20 -1.69 5.69 -7.52
C VAL A 20 -2.49 6.90 -7.06
N PHE A 21 -3.33 6.71 -6.05
CA PHE A 21 -4.09 7.81 -5.46
C PHE A 21 -3.28 8.60 -4.45
N LYS A 22 -2.42 7.89 -3.69
CA LYS A 22 -1.53 8.51 -2.71
C LYS A 22 -0.32 7.62 -2.47
N SER A 23 0.82 8.26 -2.26
CA SER A 23 2.02 7.59 -1.76
C SER A 23 2.70 8.45 -0.71
N GLY A 24 3.49 7.81 0.16
CA GLY A 24 4.27 8.54 1.16
C GLY A 24 4.55 7.76 2.44
N PRO A 25 5.32 8.36 3.36
CA PRO A 25 5.65 7.74 4.62
C PRO A 25 4.44 7.74 5.57
N LEU A 26 4.10 6.58 6.11
CA LEU A 26 3.15 6.45 7.23
C LEU A 26 3.72 5.49 8.28
N PHE A 27 3.15 5.54 9.48
CA PHE A 27 3.47 4.59 10.56
C PHE A 27 2.47 3.42 10.56
N ILE A 28 2.98 2.21 10.71
CA ILE A 28 2.18 0.99 10.85
C ILE A 28 2.62 0.20 12.08
N SER A 29 1.65 -0.42 12.74
CA SER A 29 1.85 -1.41 13.79
C SER A 29 1.26 -2.75 13.35
N SER A 30 1.97 -3.84 13.61
CA SER A 30 1.40 -5.19 13.45
C SER A 30 0.33 -5.44 14.53
N LYS A 31 -0.75 -6.12 14.15
CA LYS A 31 -1.74 -6.60 15.12
C LYS A 31 -1.27 -7.97 15.62
N GLY A 32 -0.71 -8.00 16.83
CA GLY A 32 -0.20 -9.22 17.46
C GLY A 32 1.13 -9.00 18.17
N MET A 33 1.12 -9.29 19.47
CA MET A 33 2.26 -9.66 20.33
C MET A 33 3.43 -8.67 20.53
N SER A 34 3.25 -7.36 20.35
CA SER A 34 4.19 -6.41 20.98
C SER A 34 3.56 -5.05 21.27
N TRP A 35 3.97 -4.43 22.37
CA TRP A 35 3.55 -3.11 22.83
C TRP A 35 3.93 -2.04 21.78
N LYS A 36 2.97 -1.74 20.90
CA LYS A 36 2.95 -0.70 19.85
C LYS A 36 4.33 -0.26 19.32
N SER A 37 5.01 -1.15 18.62
CA SER A 37 6.11 -0.74 17.73
C SER A 37 5.52 -0.07 16.49
N TRP A 38 5.44 1.27 16.51
CA TRP A 38 5.10 2.07 15.34
C TRP A 38 6.31 2.10 14.41
N LYS A 39 6.18 1.55 13.20
CA LYS A 39 7.26 1.49 12.23
C LYS A 39 6.94 2.36 11.02
N LYS A 40 7.88 3.24 10.66
CA LYS A 40 7.77 4.04 9.44
C LYS A 40 7.96 3.15 8.20
N ARG A 41 7.03 3.26 7.26
CA ARG A 41 7.01 2.53 5.97
C ARG A 41 6.50 3.45 4.86
N TRP A 42 6.90 3.19 3.62
CA TRP A 42 6.38 3.91 2.47
C TRP A 42 5.16 3.18 1.92
N PHE A 43 4.01 3.84 1.89
CA PHE A 43 2.76 3.25 1.40
C PHE A 43 2.47 3.71 -0.01
N ILE A 44 1.82 2.84 -0.78
CA ILE A 44 1.22 3.17 -2.07
C ILE A 44 -0.23 2.69 -2.00
N LEU A 45 -1.16 3.64 -2.09
CA LEU A 45 -2.59 3.38 -2.21
C LEU A 45 -2.96 3.38 -3.69
N THR A 46 -3.41 2.23 -4.17
CA THR A 46 -4.02 2.08 -5.48
C THR A 46 -5.53 1.90 -5.34
N ARG A 47 -6.21 1.74 -6.47
CA ARG A 47 -7.65 1.43 -6.49
C ARG A 47 -8.02 0.14 -5.78
N THR A 48 -7.14 -0.85 -5.78
CA THR A 48 -7.49 -2.21 -5.34
C THR A 48 -6.60 -2.75 -4.24
N SER A 49 -5.44 -2.12 -4.02
CA SER A 49 -4.43 -2.61 -3.09
C SER A 49 -3.80 -1.47 -2.29
N LEU A 50 -3.39 -1.81 -1.08
CA LEU A 50 -2.54 -0.98 -0.24
C LEU A 50 -1.27 -1.78 0.04
N VAL A 51 -0.16 -1.36 -0.56
CA VAL A 51 1.14 -2.02 -0.39
C VAL A 51 2.11 -1.11 0.35
N PHE A 52 3.07 -1.69 1.05
CA PHE A 52 4.08 -0.94 1.79
C PHE A 52 5.49 -1.46 1.55
N PHE A 53 6.45 -0.55 1.57
CA PHE A 53 7.87 -0.81 1.38
C PHE A 53 8.68 -0.33 2.59
N LYS A 54 9.88 -0.89 2.76
CA LYS A 54 10.80 -0.45 3.83
C LYS A 54 11.23 1.00 3.64
N ASN A 55 11.46 1.42 2.40
CA ASN A 55 11.98 2.72 1.99
C ASN A 55 11.19 3.24 0.76
N ASP A 56 11.42 4.49 0.38
CA ASP A 56 10.85 5.09 -0.83
C ASP A 56 11.37 4.37 -2.09
N PRO A 57 10.50 3.70 -2.87
CA PRO A 57 10.90 2.96 -4.07
C PRO A 57 11.40 3.87 -5.19
N VAL A 58 10.93 5.13 -5.27
CA VAL A 58 11.35 6.07 -6.32
C VAL A 58 12.78 6.52 -6.06
N ARG A 59 13.07 6.93 -4.81
CA ARG A 59 14.44 7.28 -4.40
C ARG A 59 15.41 6.13 -4.62
N ILE A 60 15.02 4.91 -4.29
CA ILE A 60 15.87 3.73 -4.52
C ILE A 60 16.23 3.63 -6.01
N HIS A 61 15.25 3.72 -6.90
CA HIS A 61 15.48 3.62 -8.33
C HIS A 61 16.39 4.74 -8.87
N HIS A 62 16.17 5.98 -8.42
CA HIS A 62 17.02 7.12 -8.79
C HIS A 62 18.46 6.98 -8.29
N LEU A 63 18.67 6.52 -7.05
CA LEU A 63 20.03 6.34 -6.53
C LEU A 63 20.77 5.23 -7.29
N TYR A 64 20.14 4.07 -7.53
CA TYR A 64 20.76 3.03 -8.34
C TYR A 64 21.09 3.52 -9.75
N SER A 65 20.22 4.32 -10.36
CA SER A 65 20.48 4.91 -11.68
C SER A 65 21.60 5.96 -11.70
N LEU A 66 21.90 6.62 -10.58
CA LEU A 66 22.96 7.65 -10.48
C LEU A 66 24.32 7.08 -10.07
N PHE A 67 24.35 5.89 -9.46
CA PHE A 67 25.58 5.27 -8.97
C PHE A 67 26.07 4.10 -9.83
N TYR A 68 25.22 3.49 -10.64
CA TYR A 68 25.54 2.30 -11.45
C TYR A 68 25.42 2.52 -12.97
N TYR A 69 25.12 3.76 -13.39
CA TYR A 69 25.31 4.32 -14.73
C TYR A 69 26.07 5.64 -14.58
#